data_AF-A0A540MU65-F1
#
_entry.id   AF-A0A540MU65-F1
#
_cell.length_a   1.000
_cell.length_b   1.000
_cell.length_c   1.000
_cell.angle_alpha   90.00
_cell.angle_beta   90.00
_cell.angle_gamma   90.00
#
_symmetry.space_group_name_H-M   'P 1'
#
loop_
_entity.id
_entity.type
_entity.pdbx_description
1 polymer ?
#
loop_
_entity_poly.entity_id
_entity_poly.type
_entity_poly.pdbx_seq_one_letter_code
_entity_poly.pdbx_strand_id
1 'polypeptide(L)'
;MVLPKQLLATIESALLGPTPPSPSQRVELMHAIRSSLSSFQSLLSYPPPKPSDRAQVQSKEVRLPDGPPISLDDQDVQIVCILLLPY
;
A
#
# COMPACT_ATOMS: atom_id res chain seq x y z
N MET A 1 1.31 -4.06 12.95
CA MET A 1 1.84 -3.28 11.81
C MET A 1 1.14 -1.93 11.84
N VAL A 2 1.87 -0.82 11.83
CA VAL A 2 1.25 0.51 11.73
C VAL A 2 0.78 0.70 10.30
N LEU A 3 -0.49 1.09 10.12
CA LEU A 3 -1.04 1.33 8.79
C LEU A 3 -0.31 2.54 8.14
N PRO A 4 -0.12 2.56 6.80
CA PRO A 4 0.59 3.65 6.13
C PRO A 4 0.01 5.05 6.45
N LYS A 5 -1.32 5.16 6.53
CA LYS A 5 -2.00 6.41 6.90
C LYS A 5 -1.70 6.85 8.33
N GLN A 6 -1.59 5.91 9.26
CA GLN A 6 -1.26 6.22 10.65
C GLN A 6 0.19 6.68 10.78
N LEU A 7 1.12 6.02 10.07
CA LEU A 7 2.50 6.47 10.02
C LEU A 7 2.62 7.91 9.51
N LEU A 8 1.93 8.24 8.41
CA LEU A 8 1.93 9.60 7.86
C LEU A 8 1.44 10.61 8.91
N ALA A 9 0.30 10.33 9.55
CA ALA A 9 -0.23 11.20 10.61
C ALA A 9 0.73 11.37 11.79
N THR A 10 1.43 10.31 12.22
CA THR A 10 2.45 10.37 13.26
C THR A 10 3.65 11.23 12.85
N ILE A 11 4.12 11.12 11.60
CA ILE A 11 5.21 11.95 11.06
C ILE A 11 4.79 13.41 11.03
N GLU A 12 3.61 13.71 10.48
CA GLU A 12 3.08 15.06 10.38
C GLU A 12 2.92 15.70 11.76
N SER A 13 2.32 14.99 12.70
CA SER A 13 2.14 15.47 14.09
C SER A 13 3.47 15.72 14.81
N ALA A 14 4.48 14.89 14.56
CA ALA A 14 5.78 15.01 15.24
C ALA A 14 6.70 16.07 14.61
N LEU A 15 6.62 16.30 13.29
CA LEU A 15 7.61 17.09 12.55
C LEU A 15 7.08 18.37 11.90
N LEU A 16 5.77 18.49 11.63
CA LEU A 16 5.19 19.69 11.00
C LEU A 16 4.69 20.74 12.00
N GLY A 17 4.80 20.46 13.30
CA GLY A 17 4.43 21.40 14.35
C GLY A 17 5.46 22.55 14.50
N PRO A 18 5.03 23.73 15.00
CA PRO A 18 5.93 24.86 15.24
C PRO A 18 6.88 24.62 16.44
N THR A 19 6.63 23.59 17.23
CA THR A 19 7.42 23.24 18.42
C THR A 19 8.13 21.90 18.22
N PRO A 20 9.30 21.70 18.85
CA PRO A 20 9.99 20.41 18.81
C PRO A 20 9.11 19.27 19.34
N PRO A 21 9.25 18.05 18.79
CA PRO A 21 8.48 16.90 19.27
C PRO A 21 8.83 16.57 20.71
N SER A 22 7.79 16.32 21.51
CA SER A 22 7.89 15.85 22.88
C SER A 22 8.56 14.47 22.97
N PRO A 23 9.11 14.08 24.14
CA PRO A 23 9.75 12.77 24.30
C PRO A 23 8.85 11.58 23.92
N SER A 24 7.55 11.63 24.26
CA SER A 24 6.59 10.59 23.91
C SER A 24 6.38 10.49 22.40
N GLN A 25 6.21 11.63 21.71
CA GLN A 25 6.08 11.65 20.24
C GLN A 25 7.34 11.11 19.54
N ARG A 26 8.54 11.34 20.09
CA ARG A 26 9.78 10.78 19.54
C ARG A 26 9.80 9.25 19.65
N VAL A 27 9.38 8.70 20.79
CA VAL A 27 9.30 7.25 20.99
C VAL A 27 8.27 6.64 20.05
N GLU A 28 7.10 7.25 19.93
CA GLU A 28 6.04 6.82 19.02
C GLU A 28 6.49 6.85 17.56
N LEU A 29 7.11 7.94 17.12
CA LEU A 29 7.65 8.08 15.77
C LEU A 29 8.70 7.00 15.46
N MET A 30 9.65 6.78 16.38
CA MET A 30 10.68 5.74 16.21
C MET A 30 10.09 4.33 16.17
N HIS A 31 9.05 4.07 16.96
CA HIS A 31 8.32 2.80 16.91
C HIS A 31 7.59 2.64 15.58
N ALA A 32 6.84 3.65 15.14
CA ALA A 32 6.09 3.64 13.90
C ALA A 32 7.02 3.38 12.70
N ILE A 33 8.12 4.13 12.58
CA ILE A 33 9.11 3.96 11.50
C ILE A 33 9.67 2.53 11.48
N ARG A 34 10.12 2.01 12.63
CA ARG A 34 10.67 0.64 12.70
C ARG A 34 9.62 -0.41 12.35
N SER A 35 8.38 -0.23 12.81
CA SER A 35 7.29 -1.16 12.56
C SER A 35 6.81 -1.18 11.10
N SER A 36 7.03 -0.08 10.36
CA SER A 36 6.64 0.08 8.96
C SER A 36 7.78 -0.17 7.97
N LEU A 37 9.01 -0.42 8.44
CA LEU A 37 10.19 -0.58 7.58
C LEU A 37 10.02 -1.69 6.54
N SER A 38 9.52 -2.86 6.96
CA SER A 38 9.29 -3.99 6.05
C SER A 38 8.23 -3.66 5.00
N SER A 39 7.16 -2.95 5.37
CA SER A 39 6.12 -2.51 4.44
C SER A 39 6.67 -1.52 3.41
N PHE A 40 7.54 -0.59 3.80
CA PHE A 40 8.21 0.31 2.86
C PHE A 40 9.13 -0.43 1.91
N GLN A 41 9.94 -1.36 2.42
CA GLN A 41 10.80 -2.19 1.58
C GLN A 41 9.98 -2.99 0.55
N SER A 42 8.84 -3.53 0.98
CA SER A 42 7.91 -4.24 0.10
C SER A 42 7.29 -3.31 -0.96
N LEU A 43 6.95 -2.07 -0.62
CA LEU A 43 6.43 -1.09 -1.58
C LEU A 43 7.48 -0.73 -2.64
N LEU A 44 8.72 -0.49 -2.22
CA LEU A 44 9.83 -0.16 -3.13
C LEU A 44 10.25 -1.35 -4.00
N SER A 45 9.99 -2.57 -3.54
CA SER A 45 10.32 -3.82 -4.24
C SER A 45 9.09 -4.45 -4.90
N TYR A 46 7.99 -3.70 -5.06
CA TYR A 46 6.76 -4.25 -5.62
C TYR A 46 7.00 -4.68 -7.07
N PRO A 47 6.74 -5.96 -7.42
CA PRO A 47 7.05 -6.45 -8.75
C PRO A 47 6.17 -5.78 -9.81
N PRO A 48 6.68 -5.58 -11.03
CA PRO A 48 5.84 -5.12 -12.13
C PRO A 48 4.73 -6.16 -12.39
N PRO A 49 3.58 -5.72 -12.93
CA PRO A 49 2.48 -6.63 -13.19
C PRO A 49 2.86 -7.70 -14.22
N LYS A 50 2.44 -8.94 -13.98
CA LYS A 50 2.75 -10.08 -14.85
C LYS A 50 1.71 -10.20 -15.95
N PRO A 51 2.06 -10.78 -17.12
CA PRO A 51 1.08 -11.07 -18.17
C PRO A 51 -0.08 -11.98 -17.69
N SER A 52 0.17 -12.88 -16.73
CA SER A 52 -0.84 -13.72 -16.10
C SER A 52 -1.93 -12.93 -15.37
N ASP A 53 -1.55 -11.80 -14.78
CA ASP A 53 -2.48 -10.96 -13.99
C ASP A 53 -3.53 -10.35 -14.93
N ARG A 54 -3.14 -10.00 -16.15
CA ARG A 54 -4.06 -9.51 -17.18
C ARG A 54 -5.06 -10.57 -17.63
N ALA A 55 -4.61 -11.81 -17.84
CA ALA A 55 -5.49 -12.92 -18.23
C ALA A 55 -6.52 -13.23 -17.13
N GLN A 56 -6.11 -13.11 -15.86
CA GLN A 56 -6.99 -13.29 -14.72
C GLN A 56 -8.04 -12.17 -14.64
N VAL A 57 -7.64 -10.90 -14.82
CA VAL A 57 -8.55 -9.76 -14.85
C VAL A 57 -9.56 -9.87 -16.00
N GLN A 58 -9.13 -10.28 -17.20
CA GLN A 58 -10.01 -10.51 -18.35
C GLN A 58 -11.04 -11.63 -18.12
N SER A 59 -10.75 -12.56 -17.21
CA SER A 59 -11.68 -13.62 -16.83
C SER A 59 -12.79 -13.15 -15.88
N LYS A 60 -12.80 -11.85 -15.50
CA LYS A 60 -13.76 -11.21 -14.59
C LYS A 60 -13.81 -11.78 -13.17
N GLU A 61 -12.87 -12.67 -12.82
CA GLU A 61 -12.74 -13.23 -11.48
C GLU A 61 -11.27 -13.22 -11.06
N VAL A 62 -10.96 -12.44 -10.02
CA VAL A 62 -9.62 -12.37 -9.44
C VAL A 62 -9.61 -13.09 -8.09
N ARG A 63 -8.57 -13.90 -7.88
CA ARG A 63 -8.33 -14.63 -6.64
C ARG A 63 -7.06 -14.11 -6.00
N LEU A 64 -7.21 -13.50 -4.83
CA LEU A 64 -6.07 -13.14 -3.98
C LEU A 64 -5.59 -14.41 -3.23
N PRO A 65 -4.29 -14.52 -2.90
CA PRO A 65 -3.72 -15.71 -2.28
C PRO A 65 -4.45 -16.20 -1.02
N ASP A 66 -4.98 -15.27 -0.22
CA ASP A 66 -5.68 -15.55 1.05
C ASP A 66 -7.13 -15.03 1.07
N GLY A 67 -7.71 -14.76 -0.11
CA GLY A 67 -9.02 -14.10 -0.23
C GLY A 67 -10.05 -14.93 -1.00
N PRO A 68 -11.36 -14.68 -0.77
CA PRO A 68 -12.40 -15.22 -1.62
C PRO A 68 -12.27 -14.67 -3.06
N PRO A 69 -12.86 -15.34 -4.06
CA PRO A 69 -12.92 -14.80 -5.42
C PRO A 69 -13.64 -13.45 -5.44
N ILE A 70 -13.07 -12.51 -6.19
CA ILE A 70 -13.62 -11.17 -6.41
C ILE A 70 -14.13 -11.12 -7.85
N SER A 71 -15.45 -10.93 -8.01
CA SER A 71 -16.06 -10.68 -9.31
C SER A 71 -15.81 -9.24 -9.72
N LEU A 72 -15.36 -9.04 -10.96
CA LEU A 72 -15.12 -7.73 -11.56
C LEU A 72 -16.20 -7.43 -12.60
N ASP A 73 -16.68 -6.19 -12.63
CA ASP A 73 -17.51 -5.71 -13.72
C ASP A 73 -16.66 -5.23 -14.92
N ASP A 74 -17.30 -4.84 -16.02
CA ASP A 74 -16.60 -4.38 -17.22
C ASP A 74 -15.80 -3.08 -16.98
N GLN A 75 -16.24 -2.23 -16.05
CA GLN A 75 -15.54 -1.00 -15.70
C GLN A 75 -14.28 -1.31 -14.89
N ASP A 76 -14.36 -2.23 -13.93
CA ASP A 76 -13.22 -2.72 -13.15
C ASP A 76 -12.15 -3.33 -14.05
N VAL A 77 -12.56 -4.19 -15.00
CA VAL A 77 -11.65 -4.81 -15.97
C VAL A 77 -10.93 -3.75 -16.80
N GLN A 78 -11.65 -2.71 -17.23
CA GLN A 78 -11.08 -1.63 -18.03
C GLN A 78 -10.06 -0.81 -17.21
N ILE A 79 -10.40 -0.43 -15.98
CA ILE A 79 -9.50 0.33 -15.09
C ILE A 79 -8.22 -0.46 -14.81
N VAL A 80 -8.37 -1.74 -14.44
CA VAL A 80 -7.21 -2.58 -14.13
C VAL A 80 -6.36 -2.82 -15.38
N CYS A 81 -6.96 -3.05 -16.56
CA CYS A 81 -6.21 -3.20 -17.80
C CYS A 81 -5.37 -1.96 -18.15
N ILE A 82 -5.86 -0.74 -17.84
CA ILE A 82 -5.10 0.50 -18.03
C ILE A 82 -3.90 0.55 -17.07
N LEU A 83 -4.10 0.20 -15.81
CA LEU A 83 -3.05 0.20 -14.79
C LEU A 83 -2.00 -0.90 -15.00
N LEU A 84 -2.35 -1.97 -15.71
CA LEU A 84 -1.44 -3.05 -16.10
C LEU A 84 -0.61 -2.73 -17.35
N LEU A 85 -0.78 -1.56 -17.98
CA LEU A 85 0.07 -1.15 -19.09
C LEU A 85 1.48 -0.81 -18.58
N PRO A 86 2.55 -1.35 -19.20
CA PRO A 86 3.89 -0.91 -18.88
C PRO A 86 4.05 0.56 -19.29
N TYR A 87 4.58 1.38 -18.39
CA TYR A 87 5.07 2.74 -18.68
C TYR A 87 6.38 2.70 -19.45
#